data_AF-D8SDJ4-F1
#
_entry.id   AF-D8SDJ4-F1
#
_cell.length_a   1.000
_cell.length_b   1.000
_cell.length_c   1.000
_cell.angle_alpha   90.00
_cell.angle_beta   90.00
_cell.angle_gamma   90.00
#
_symmetry.space_group_name_H-M   'P 1'
#
loop_
_entity.id
_entity.type
_entity.pdbx_description
1 polymer ?
#
loop_
_entity_poly.entity_id
_entity_poly.type
_entity_poly.pdbx_seq_one_letter_code
_entity_poly.pdbx_strand_id
1 'polypeptide(L)'
;DPYYNQSLRSQCPSSGGDSNLSPLDLQTRVVFDNKYYKNLINFSGLFHSDQTLWSGGDWTVAQLVHTYAMDQVRFFRDFATGMINIKPLLAPNCKYCGKVN
;
A
#
# COMPACT_ATOMS: atom_id res chain seq x y z
N ASP A 1 -14.01 -6.14 4.21
CA ASP A 1 -14.23 -7.41 4.90
C ASP A 1 -14.67 -7.15 6.34
N PRO A 2 -15.82 -7.68 6.80
CA PRO A 2 -16.34 -7.44 8.15
C PRO A 2 -15.43 -7.95 9.28
N TYR A 3 -14.77 -9.09 9.09
CA TYR A 3 -13.89 -9.68 10.11
C TYR A 3 -12.61 -8.85 10.28
N TYR A 4 -12.03 -8.39 9.17
CA TYR A 4 -10.89 -7.47 9.18
C TYR A 4 -11.26 -6.12 9.79
N ASN A 5 -12.43 -5.56 9.48
CA ASN A 5 -12.87 -4.32 10.13
C ASN A 5 -13.00 -4.50 11.65
N GLN A 6 -13.54 -5.63 12.11
CA GLN A 6 -13.67 -5.91 13.53
C GLN A 6 -12.30 -6.06 14.22
N SER A 7 -11.32 -6.70 13.58
CA SER A 7 -9.96 -6.81 14.14
C SER A 7 -9.22 -5.47 14.17
N LEU A 8 -9.51 -4.55 13.25
CA LEU A 8 -8.97 -3.19 13.30
C LEU A 8 -9.61 -2.37 14.44
N ARG A 9 -10.93 -2.49 14.65
CA ARG A 9 -11.63 -1.79 15.75
C ARG A 9 -11.14 -2.19 17.14
N SER A 10 -10.69 -3.44 17.32
CA SER A 10 -10.11 -3.86 18.61
C SER A 10 -8.71 -3.27 18.85
N GLN A 11 -7.99 -2.89 17.78
CA GLN A 11 -6.66 -2.28 17.86
C GLN A 11 -6.71 -0.74 17.82
N CYS A 12 -7.75 -0.16 17.25
CA CYS A 12 -7.96 1.28 17.12
C CYS A 12 -9.28 1.66 17.82
N PRO A 13 -9.25 1.90 19.15
CA PRO A 13 -10.44 2.30 19.89
C PRO A 13 -10.92 3.69 19.44
N SER A 14 -12.20 4.00 19.65
CA SER A 14 -12.78 5.29 19.22
C SER A 14 -12.20 6.54 19.91
N SER A 15 -11.40 6.37 20.97
CA SER A 15 -10.71 7.43 21.69
C SER A 15 -9.37 6.92 22.23
N GLY A 16 -8.29 7.66 21.98
CA GLY A 16 -6.93 7.25 22.33
C GLY A 16 -6.40 6.12 21.44
N GLY A 17 -5.18 5.66 21.69
CA GLY A 17 -4.57 4.57 20.90
C GLY A 17 -4.03 5.00 19.54
N ASP A 18 -3.87 6.30 19.29
CA ASP A 18 -3.32 6.84 18.03
C ASP A 18 -1.92 6.29 17.67
N SER A 19 -1.17 5.84 18.67
CA SER A 19 0.15 5.22 18.50
C SER A 19 0.11 3.71 18.22
N ASN A 20 -1.06 3.08 18.22
CA ASN A 20 -1.20 1.65 17.96
C ASN A 20 -0.90 1.37 16.49
N LEU A 21 -0.03 0.40 16.23
CA LEU A 21 0.39 0.05 14.89
C LEU A 21 -0.45 -1.09 14.33
N SER A 22 -0.79 -1.00 13.05
CA SER A 22 -1.37 -2.07 12.26
C SER A 22 -0.53 -2.26 11.00
N PRO A 23 -0.36 -3.51 10.52
CA PRO A 23 0.35 -3.74 9.25
C PRO A 23 -0.44 -3.16 8.07
N LEU A 24 0.28 -2.62 7.08
CA LEU A 24 -0.29 -2.19 5.79
C LEU A 24 -0.67 -3.38 4.91
N ASP A 25 0.07 -4.48 5.02
CA ASP A 25 -0.24 -5.76 4.40
C ASP A 25 -0.52 -6.81 5.48
N LEU A 26 -1.78 -7.26 5.54
CA LEU A 26 -2.24 -8.24 6.51
C LEU A 26 -1.64 -9.64 6.28
N GLN A 27 -1.38 -10.02 5.02
CA GLN A 27 -0.87 -11.36 4.68
C GLN A 27 0.63 -11.47 4.95
N THR A 28 1.38 -10.43 4.61
CA THR A 28 2.85 -10.48 4.52
C THR A 28 3.49 -9.17 4.99
N ARG A 29 3.45 -8.96 6.31
CA ARG A 29 3.78 -7.67 6.97
C ARG A 29 5.16 -7.08 6.64
N VAL A 30 6.12 -7.91 6.25
CA VAL A 30 7.52 -7.52 6.02
C VAL A 30 8.09 -8.04 4.70
N VAL A 31 7.24 -8.52 3.80
CA VAL A 31 7.66 -9.05 2.49
C VAL A 31 7.12 -8.13 1.40
N PHE A 32 7.99 -7.80 0.44
CA PHE A 32 7.57 -7.06 -0.74
C PHE A 32 7.07 -8.02 -1.81
N ASP A 33 5.75 -8.14 -1.95
CA ASP A 33 5.09 -9.05 -2.88
C ASP A 33 3.73 -8.49 -3.36
N ASN A 34 2.96 -9.28 -4.10
CA ASN A 34 1.68 -8.83 -4.62
C ASN A 34 0.48 -9.03 -3.67
N LYS A 35 0.71 -9.45 -2.42
CA LYS A 35 -0.38 -9.70 -1.47
C LYS A 35 -1.10 -8.43 -1.07
N TYR A 36 -0.44 -7.28 -1.14
CA TYR A 36 -1.07 -5.96 -1.09
C TYR A 36 -2.31 -5.88 -2.01
N TYR A 37 -2.17 -6.22 -3.30
CA TYR A 37 -3.29 -6.17 -4.26
C TYR A 37 -4.34 -7.24 -3.98
N LYS A 38 -3.94 -8.42 -3.49
CA LYS A 38 -4.89 -9.46 -3.07
C LYS A 38 -5.73 -9.02 -1.87
N ASN A 39 -5.16 -8.24 -0.95
CA ASN A 39 -5.92 -7.65 0.15
C ASN A 39 -7.00 -6.69 -0.37
N LEU A 40 -6.71 -5.88 -1.39
CA LEU A 40 -7.68 -4.95 -1.95
C LEU A 40 -8.90 -5.64 -2.57
N ILE A 41 -8.67 -6.73 -3.32
CA ILE A 41 -9.74 -7.58 -3.88
C ILE A 41 -10.60 -8.19 -2.76
N ASN A 42 -9.96 -8.59 -1.66
CA ASN A 42 -10.63 -9.11 -0.47
C ASN A 42 -11.19 -8.01 0.44
N PHE A 43 -11.31 -6.76 -0.03
CA PHE A 43 -11.82 -5.62 0.74
C PHE A 43 -11.09 -5.44 2.09
N SER A 44 -9.79 -5.69 2.09
CA SER A 44 -8.92 -5.70 3.28
C SER A 44 -7.76 -4.71 3.15
N GLY A 45 -7.93 -3.62 2.39
CA GLY A 45 -7.02 -2.48 2.43
C GLY A 45 -7.12 -1.73 3.77
N LEU A 46 -5.99 -1.31 4.34
CA LEU A 46 -5.99 -0.58 5.63
C LEU A 46 -6.49 0.86 5.45
N PHE A 47 -5.94 1.58 4.47
CA PHE A 47 -6.34 2.96 4.22
C PHE A 47 -7.48 3.07 3.21
N HIS A 48 -8.25 4.14 3.35
CA HIS A 48 -9.29 4.49 2.39
C HIS A 48 -8.72 4.69 0.97
N SER A 49 -7.54 5.33 0.86
CA SER A 49 -6.83 5.53 -0.41
C SER A 49 -6.52 4.20 -1.11
N ASP A 50 -6.14 3.19 -0.34
CA ASP A 50 -5.73 1.89 -0.89
C ASP A 50 -6.97 1.15 -1.40
N GLN A 51 -8.02 1.10 -0.59
CA GLN A 51 -9.25 0.39 -0.96
C GLN A 51 -9.96 1.04 -2.17
N THR A 52 -9.81 2.35 -2.34
CA THR A 52 -10.33 3.11 -3.49
C THR A 52 -9.76 2.64 -4.82
N LEU A 53 -8.54 2.08 -4.85
CA LEU A 53 -7.96 1.52 -6.09
C LEU A 53 -8.80 0.36 -6.66
N TRP A 54 -9.48 -0.40 -5.80
CA TRP A 54 -10.33 -1.50 -6.22
C TRP A 54 -11.82 -1.11 -6.30
N SER A 55 -12.31 -0.37 -5.30
CA SER A 55 -13.74 -0.08 -5.15
C SER A 55 -14.13 1.38 -5.37
N GLY A 56 -13.24 2.21 -5.93
CA GLY A 56 -13.45 3.64 -6.17
C GLY A 56 -14.23 3.98 -7.44
N GLY A 57 -14.59 2.98 -8.25
CA GLY A 57 -15.39 3.17 -9.47
C GLY A 57 -14.60 3.36 -10.77
N ASP A 58 -13.29 3.58 -10.71
CA ASP A 58 -12.45 3.57 -11.91
C ASP A 58 -12.13 2.13 -12.34
N TRP A 59 -12.80 1.68 -13.40
CA TRP A 59 -12.62 0.34 -13.94
C TRP A 59 -11.19 0.07 -14.43
N THR A 60 -10.51 1.07 -14.98
CA THR A 60 -9.15 0.88 -15.51
C THR A 60 -8.16 0.63 -14.38
N VAL A 61 -8.32 1.33 -13.25
CA VAL A 61 -7.51 1.12 -12.04
C VAL A 61 -7.85 -0.22 -11.38
N ALA A 62 -9.13 -0.57 -11.28
CA ALA A 62 -9.54 -1.87 -10.74
C ALA A 62 -8.97 -3.05 -11.55
N GLN A 63 -8.95 -2.93 -12.89
CA GLN A 63 -8.32 -3.95 -13.75
C GLN A 63 -6.81 -4.07 -13.54
N LEU A 64 -6.11 -2.96 -13.29
CA LEU A 64 -4.69 -2.99 -12.91
C LEU A 64 -4.46 -3.67 -11.57
N VAL A 65 -5.30 -3.38 -10.55
CA VAL A 65 -5.27 -4.08 -9.26
C VAL A 65 -5.45 -5.58 -9.45
N HIS A 66 -6.46 -6.00 -10.23
CA HIS A 66 -6.69 -7.41 -10.54
C HIS A 66 -5.48 -8.05 -11.23
N THR A 67 -4.90 -7.36 -12.22
CA THR A 67 -3.71 -7.82 -12.94
C THR A 67 -2.54 -8.05 -11.99
N TYR A 68 -2.24 -7.10 -11.11
CA TYR A 68 -1.13 -7.23 -10.16
C TYR A 68 -1.38 -8.29 -9.09
N ALA A 69 -2.64 -8.47 -8.65
CA ALA A 69 -3.00 -9.54 -7.73
C ALA A 69 -2.80 -10.95 -8.34
N MET A 70 -3.03 -11.10 -9.64
CA MET A 70 -2.89 -12.40 -10.33
C MET A 70 -1.47 -12.67 -10.82
N ASP A 71 -0.70 -11.63 -11.13
CA ASP A 71 0.64 -11.74 -11.70
C ASP A 71 1.65 -10.87 -10.93
N GLN A 72 2.40 -11.52 -10.03
CA GLN A 72 3.46 -10.86 -9.25
C GLN A 72 4.64 -10.42 -10.12
N VAL A 73 4.95 -11.14 -11.19
CA VAL A 73 6.05 -10.78 -12.09
C VAL A 73 5.70 -9.49 -12.82
N ARG A 74 4.45 -9.37 -13.27
CA ARG A 74 3.92 -8.13 -13.86
C ARG A 74 3.99 -6.96 -12.88
N PHE A 75 3.57 -7.18 -11.63
CA PHE A 75 3.68 -6.15 -10.57
C PHE A 75 5.13 -5.69 -10.39
N PHE A 76 6.09 -6.58 -10.16
CA PHE A 76 7.47 -6.21 -9.91
C PHE A 76 8.12 -5.44 -11.07
N ARG A 77 7.84 -5.86 -12.31
CA ARG A 77 8.37 -5.19 -13.50
C ARG A 77 7.84 -3.76 -13.63
N ASP A 78 6.53 -3.58 -13.46
CA ASP A 78 5.90 -2.27 -13.59
C ASP A 78 6.27 -1.38 -12.37
N PHE A 79 6.41 -1.94 -11.17
CA PHE A 79 6.90 -1.25 -9.98
C PHE A 79 8.32 -0.70 -10.17
N ALA A 80 9.25 -1.53 -10.69
CA ALA A 80 10.62 -1.08 -10.98
C ALA A 80 10.63 0.08 -11.98
N THR A 81 9.79 0.01 -13.02
CA THR A 81 9.61 1.11 -13.98
C THR A 81 9.06 2.36 -13.31
N GLY A 82 8.07 2.23 -12.43
CA GLY A 82 7.50 3.32 -11.64
C GLY A 82 8.54 4.01 -10.76
N MET A 83 9.36 3.23 -10.03
CA MET A 83 10.41 3.78 -9.16
C MET A 83 11.49 4.55 -9.93
N ILE A 84 11.81 4.12 -11.16
CA ILE A 84 12.70 4.86 -12.06
C ILE A 84 12.06 6.18 -12.50
N ASN A 85 10.73 6.24 -12.65
CA ASN A 85 10.03 7.46 -13.02
C ASN A 85 9.78 8.40 -11.84
N ILE A 86 9.81 7.87 -10.61
CA ILE A 86 9.78 8.63 -9.34
C ILE A 86 11.15 9.28 -9.02
N LYS A 87 12.15 9.20 -9.92
CA LYS A 87 13.47 9.86 -9.82
C LYS A 87 13.37 11.22 -9.10
N PRO A 88 14.26 11.53 -8.14
CA PRO A 88 14.07 12.65 -7.23
C PRO A 88 13.82 13.93 -8.02
N LEU A 89 12.63 14.52 -7.84
CA LEU A 89 12.33 15.90 -8.23
C LEU A 89 13.13 16.93 -7.40
N LEU A 90 14.08 16.47 -6.57
CA LEU A 90 14.89 17.25 -5.64
C LEU A 90 16.37 16.88 -5.78
N ALA A 91 17.08 17.66 -6.59
CA ALA A 91 18.36 18.32 -6.32
C ALA A 91 19.60 17.52 -5.80
N PRO A 92 20.82 18.02 -6.05
CA PRO A 92 22.04 17.23 -6.23
C PRO A 92 22.70 16.79 -4.91
N ASN A 93 23.33 15.62 -4.92
CA ASN A 93 24.50 15.24 -4.10
C ASN A 93 24.59 15.90 -2.71
N CYS A 94 23.57 15.73 -1.86
CA CYS A 94 23.71 16.01 -0.44
C CYS A 94 24.81 15.11 0.14
N LYS A 95 26.03 15.66 0.30
CA LYS A 95 27.15 14.96 0.94
C LYS A 95 26.85 14.63 2.41
N TYR A 96 25.89 15.33 3.04
CA TYR A 96 25.46 15.11 4.42
C TYR A 96 23.94 15.21 4.54
N CYS A 97 23.27 14.06 4.61
CA CYS A 97 21.84 14.02 4.95
C CYS A 97 21.63 14.54 6.38
N GLY A 98 20.75 15.52 6.56
CA GLY A 98 20.33 16.02 7.88
C GLY A 98 21.26 17.06 8.53
N LYS A 99 22.23 17.61 7.81
CA LYS A 99 23.05 18.74 8.27
C LYS A 99 22.98 19.88 7.26
N VAL A 100 22.77 21.09 7.76
CA VAL A 100 23.12 22.31 7.03
C VAL A 100 24.61 22.55 7.23
N ASN A 101 25.32 22.95 6.16
CA ASN A 101 26.72 23.37 6.27
C ASN A 101 26.84 24.63 7.12
#